data_AF-A0A060IIN9-F1
#
_entry.id   AF-A0A060IIN9-F1
#
_cell.length_a   1.000
_cell.length_b   1.000
_cell.length_c   1.000
_cell.angle_alpha   90.00
_cell.angle_beta   90.00
_cell.angle_gamma   90.00
#
_symmetry.space_group_name_H-M   'P 1'
#
loop_
_entity.id
_entity.type
_entity.pdbx_description
1 polymer ?
#
loop_
_entity_poly.entity_id
_entity_poly.type
_entity_poly.pdbx_seq_one_letter_code
_entity_poly.pdbx_strand_id
1 'polypeptide(L)' 'MNAAKVALCMRVYDHVVSLKQINSDADREDLASRIIQSFQHEVKDEDALTRLVI' A
#
# COMPACT_ATOMS: atom_id res chain seq x y z
N MET A 1 -18.14 -6.44 4.81
CA MET A 1 -16.90 -7.01 5.40
C MET A 1 -15.75 -6.77 4.42
N ASN A 2 -15.18 -5.55 4.38
CA ASN A 2 -13.98 -5.20 3.56
C ASN A 2 -13.44 -3.78 3.86
N ALA A 3 -14.20 -2.90 4.53
CA ALA A 3 -13.76 -1.53 4.83
C ALA A 3 -12.46 -1.46 5.64
N ALA A 4 -12.23 -2.38 6.58
CA ALA A 4 -11.00 -2.42 7.37
C ALA A 4 -9.75 -2.74 6.53
N LYS A 5 -9.90 -3.59 5.50
CA LYS A 5 -8.80 -3.94 4.57
C LYS A 5 -8.47 -2.75 3.68
N VAL A 6 -9.51 -2.10 3.14
CA VAL A 6 -9.36 -0.87 2.34
C VAL A 6 -8.70 0.23 3.16
N ALA A 7 -9.12 0.43 4.42
CA ALA A 7 -8.52 1.41 5.31
C ALA A 7 -7.04 1.11 5.64
N LEU A 8 -6.63 -0.15 5.66
CA LEU A 8 -5.22 -0.52 5.84
C LEU A 8 -4.40 -0.24 4.57
N CYS A 9 -4.86 -0.72 3.42
CA CYS A 9 -4.19 -0.47 2.14
C CYS A 9 -4.05 1.03 1.87
N MET A 10 -5.07 1.82 2.19
CA MET A 10 -5.07 3.27 1.99
C MET A 10 -4.10 3.99 2.94
N ARG A 11 -3.97 3.53 4.19
CA ARG A 11 -2.94 4.07 5.12
C ARG A 11 -1.53 3.78 4.66
N VAL A 12 -1.25 2.55 4.22
CA VAL A 12 0.06 2.17 3.67
C VAL A 12 0.36 3.00 2.41
N TYR A 13 -0.64 3.14 1.54
CA TYR A 13 -0.50 3.93 0.31
C TYR A 13 -0.14 5.39 0.62
N ASP A 14 -0.92 6.06 1.48
CA ASP A 14 -0.69 7.46 1.83
C ASP A 14 0.68 7.65 2.51
N HIS A 15 1.05 6.72 3.39
CA HIS A 15 2.35 6.71 4.05
C HIS A 15 3.51 6.58 3.07
N VAL A 16 3.45 5.63 2.12
CA VAL A 16 4.51 5.44 1.12
C VAL A 16 4.55 6.58 0.12
N VAL A 17 3.40 7.11 -0.31
CA VAL A 17 3.35 8.30 -1.18
C VAL A 17 4.01 9.50 -0.49
N SER A 18 3.71 9.72 0.80
CA SER A 18 4.32 10.79 1.57
C SER A 18 5.82 10.57 1.81
N LEU A 19 6.25 9.33 2.10
CA LEU A 19 7.66 8.99 2.36
C LEU A 19 8.53 9.08 1.10
N LYS A 20 8.07 8.49 0.00
CA LYS A 20 8.80 8.45 -1.27
C LYS A 20 8.54 9.68 -2.14
N GLN A 21 7.70 10.62 -1.67
CA GLN A 21 7.26 11.79 -2.42
C GLN A 21 6.79 11.41 -3.84
N ILE A 22 5.91 10.41 -3.93
CA ILE A 22 5.42 9.92 -5.21
C ILE A 22 4.45 10.92 -5.82
N ASN A 23 4.94 11.62 -6.84
CA ASN A 23 4.18 12.67 -7.54
C ASN A 23 3.65 12.23 -8.91
N SER A 24 4.13 11.10 -9.44
CA SER A 24 3.71 10.58 -10.73
C SER A 24 2.53 9.62 -10.59
N ASP A 25 1.56 9.72 -11.49
CA ASP A 25 0.39 8.85 -11.51
C ASP A 25 0.77 7.38 -11.79
N ALA A 26 1.78 7.16 -12.63
CA ALA A 26 2.30 5.82 -12.93
C ALA A 26 2.92 5.13 -11.72
N ASP A 27 3.74 5.86 -10.95
CA ASP A 27 4.34 5.34 -9.71
C ASP A 27 3.29 5.11 -8.62
N ARG A 28 2.23 5.91 -8.60
CA ARG A 28 1.07 5.73 -7.73
C ARG A 28 0.29 4.47 -8.09
N GLU A 29 0.09 4.19 -9.38
CA GLU A 29 -0.61 2.98 -9.83
C GLU A 29 0.22 1.70 -9.55
N ASP A 30 1.54 1.76 -9.77
CA ASP A 30 2.46 0.68 -9.41
C ASP A 30 2.43 0.39 -7.90
N LEU A 31 2.49 1.46 -7.10
CA LEU A 31 2.37 1.39 -5.65
C LEU A 31 1.06 0.72 -5.20
N ALA A 32 -0.08 1.16 -5.75
CA ALA A 32 -1.38 0.61 -5.42
C ALA A 32 -1.47 -0.89 -5.78
N SER A 33 -0.95 -1.27 -6.96
CA SER A 33 -0.90 -2.65 -7.42
C SER A 33 -0.05 -3.53 -6.51
N ARG A 34 1.12 -3.06 -6.09
CA ARG A 34 2.00 -3.77 -5.15
C ARG A 34 1.35 -3.97 -3.78
N ILE A 35 0.65 -2.96 -3.28
CA ILE A 35 -0.08 -3.05 -2.00
C ILE A 35 -1.19 -4.10 -2.10
N ILE A 36 -2.00 -4.07 -3.17
CA ILE A 36 -3.11 -5.03 -3.36
C ILE A 36 -2.58 -6.46 -3.50
N GLN A 37 -1.54 -6.69 -4.31
CA GLN A 37 -0.94 -8.03 -4.46
C GLN A 37 -0.36 -8.54 -3.15
N SER A 38 0.36 -7.70 -2.41
CA SER A 38 0.91 -8.06 -1.10
C SER A 38 -0.20 -8.43 -0.11
N PHE A 39 -1.31 -7.70 -0.14
CA PHE A 39 -2.47 -7.95 0.70
C PHE A 39 -3.19 -9.27 0.37
N GLN A 40 -3.19 -9.66 -0.92
CA GLN A 40 -3.78 -10.92 -1.38
C GLN A 40 -2.95 -12.15 -0.97
N HIS A 41 -1.62 -12.01 -0.87
CA HIS A 41 -0.68 -13.05 -0.48
C HIS A 41 -0.53 -13.27 1.04
N GLU A 42 -1.57 -12.98 1.83
CA GLU A 42 -1.66 -13.16 3.29
C GLU A 42 -0.94 -12.14 4.20
N VAL A 43 -0.31 -11.09 3.65
CA VAL A 43 0.23 -10.01 4.48
C VAL A 43 -0.93 -9.16 5.03
N LYS A 44 -1.25 -9.35 6.31
CA LYS A 44 -2.29 -8.57 7.03
C LYS A 44 -1.71 -7.49 7.94
N ASP A 45 -0.39 -7.44 8.04
CA ASP A 45 0.34 -6.50 8.89
C ASP A 45 0.74 -5.24 8.12
N GLU A 46 0.32 -4.08 8.63
CA GLU A 46 0.63 -2.76 8.08
C GLU A 46 2.15 -2.55 7.96
N ASP A 47 2.90 -2.98 8.96
CA ASP A 47 4.36 -2.84 9.02
C ASP A 47 5.07 -3.72 7.97
N ALA A 48 4.59 -4.96 7.78
CA ALA A 48 5.12 -5.87 6.78
C ALA A 48 4.84 -5.39 5.36
N LEU A 49 3.63 -4.88 5.11
CA LEU A 49 3.27 -4.24 3.85
C LEU A 49 4.12 -3.00 3.58
N THR A 50 4.28 -2.14 4.59
CA THR A 50 5.10 -0.93 4.46
C THR A 50 6.55 -1.27 4.14
N ARG A 51 7.14 -2.27 4.81
CA ARG A 51 8.50 -2.77 4.54
C ARG A 51 8.69 -3.43 3.17
N LEU A 52 7.64 -4.04 2.60
CA LEU A 52 7.70 -4.67 1.28
C LEU A 52 7.64 -3.66 0.12
N VAL A 53 7.10 -2.48 0.42
CA VAL A 53 6.71 -1.49 -0.59
C VAL A 53 7.66 -0.27 -0.58
N ILE A 54 8.27 0.04 0.57
CA ILE A 54 9.43 0.95 0.69
C ILE A 54 10.67 0.29 0.09
#